data_AF-A0A812G5A6-F1
#
_entry.id   AF-A0A812G5A6-F1
#
_cell.length_a   1.000
_cell.length_b   1.000
_cell.length_c   1.000
_cell.angle_alpha   90.00
_cell.angle_beta   90.00
_cell.angle_gamma   90.00
#
_symmetry.space_group_name_H-M   'P 1'
#
loop_
_entity.id
_entity.type
_entity.pdbx_description
1 polymer ?
#
loop_
_entity_poly.entity_id
_entity_poly.type
_entity_poly.pdbx_seq_one_letter_code
_entity_poly.pdbx_strand_id
1 'polypeptide(L)'
;MTASEWLDRSLNHEDPMDSFSSCWIGFNNLYNNYPSNSERSSIRNFVDANVTEGDAEEIINLHDTEIAYFMSQAVINLRNSERDTQIDINAYNESDSFIAKLKSILMIAYQVRCNLVHGGKSPSRERDVELCRYSWPFVAELVDRYA
;
A
#
# COMPACT_ATOMS: atom_id res chain seq x y z
N MET A 1 -14.04 -0.22 14.90
CA MET A 1 -13.97 -1.31 13.94
C MET A 1 -12.56 -1.87 13.95
N THR A 2 -12.40 -3.19 14.02
CA THR A 2 -11.11 -3.91 13.98
C THR A 2 -10.54 -3.92 12.57
N ALA A 3 -9.29 -4.37 12.42
CA ALA A 3 -8.68 -4.53 11.10
C ALA A 3 -9.47 -5.50 10.22
N SER A 4 -9.92 -6.64 10.77
CA SER A 4 -10.76 -7.63 10.07
C SER A 4 -12.13 -7.08 9.65
N GLU A 5 -12.82 -6.33 10.52
CA GLU A 5 -14.11 -5.71 10.15
C GLU A 5 -13.97 -4.72 8.98
N TRP A 6 -12.83 -4.01 8.92
CA TRP A 6 -12.53 -3.13 7.80
C TRP A 6 -12.20 -3.91 6.54
N LEU A 7 -11.47 -5.03 6.62
CA LEU A 7 -11.20 -5.94 5.50
C LEU A 7 -12.49 -6.53 4.93
N ASP A 8 -13.41 -6.99 5.77
CA ASP A 8 -14.71 -7.53 5.33
C ASP A 8 -15.49 -6.47 4.56
N ARG A 9 -15.61 -5.26 5.12
CA ARG A 9 -16.26 -4.14 4.43
C ARG A 9 -15.60 -3.90 3.08
N SER A 10 -14.28 -3.96 3.09
CA SER A 10 -13.44 -3.78 1.94
C SER A 10 -13.88 -4.71 0.78
N LEU A 11 -13.95 -6.01 1.03
CA LEU A 11 -14.26 -7.04 0.04
C LEU A 11 -15.69 -6.92 -0.56
N ASN A 12 -16.55 -6.12 0.06
CA ASN A 12 -17.94 -5.92 -0.35
C ASN A 12 -18.16 -4.64 -1.19
N HIS A 13 -17.11 -3.88 -1.52
CA HIS A 13 -17.21 -2.70 -2.39
C HIS A 13 -17.03 -3.07 -3.88
N GLU A 14 -17.86 -2.50 -4.75
CA GLU A 14 -17.68 -2.63 -6.22
C GLU A 14 -16.68 -1.60 -6.78
N ASP A 15 -16.56 -0.43 -6.15
CA ASP A 15 -15.63 0.63 -6.55
C ASP A 15 -14.22 0.33 -6.01
N PRO A 16 -13.17 0.22 -6.86
CA PRO A 16 -11.79 0.05 -6.44
C PRO A 16 -11.26 1.15 -5.51
N MET A 17 -11.77 2.38 -5.60
CA MET A 17 -11.35 3.49 -4.73
C MET A 17 -11.91 3.34 -3.31
N ASP A 18 -13.20 3.03 -3.19
CA ASP A 18 -13.85 2.75 -1.90
C ASP A 18 -13.36 1.47 -1.27
N SER A 19 -13.06 0.49 -2.12
CA SER A 19 -12.28 -0.68 -1.77
C SER A 19 -10.99 -0.16 -1.14
N PHE A 20 -10.01 0.28 -1.91
CA PHE A 20 -8.69 0.66 -1.40
C PHE A 20 -8.72 1.52 -0.12
N SER A 21 -9.62 2.51 -0.05
CA SER A 21 -9.87 3.31 1.16
C SER A 21 -10.16 2.47 2.40
N SER A 22 -11.15 1.57 2.33
CA SER A 22 -11.60 0.73 3.45
C SER A 22 -10.51 -0.23 3.95
N CYS A 23 -9.78 -0.89 3.05
CA CYS A 23 -8.69 -1.79 3.45
C CYS A 23 -7.51 -1.02 4.00
N TRP A 24 -7.22 0.19 3.49
CA TRP A 24 -6.18 1.01 4.09
C TRP A 24 -6.51 1.39 5.54
N ILE A 25 -7.79 1.61 5.87
CA ILE A 25 -8.22 1.82 7.25
C ILE A 25 -7.98 0.55 8.09
N GLY A 26 -8.25 -0.64 7.53
CA GLY A 26 -7.87 -1.91 8.15
C GLY A 26 -6.38 -1.99 8.45
N PHE A 27 -5.54 -1.71 7.45
CA PHE A 27 -4.09 -1.68 7.60
C PHE A 27 -3.61 -0.63 8.61
N ASN A 28 -4.26 0.53 8.66
CA ASN A 28 -3.99 1.56 9.67
C ASN A 28 -4.18 1.06 11.10
N ASN A 29 -5.17 0.21 11.36
CA ASN A 29 -5.34 -0.40 12.68
C ASN A 29 -4.17 -1.30 13.08
N LEU A 30 -3.45 -1.88 12.10
CA LEU A 30 -2.28 -2.72 12.36
C LEU A 30 -1.05 -1.86 12.68
N TYR A 31 -0.66 -0.98 11.77
CA TYR A 31 0.60 -0.23 11.94
C TYR A 31 0.52 0.88 12.99
N ASN A 32 -0.68 1.31 13.41
CA ASN A 32 -0.82 2.28 14.50
C ASN A 32 -0.31 1.73 15.85
N ASN A 33 -0.20 0.41 16.01
CA ASN A 33 0.41 -0.22 17.19
C ASN A 33 1.95 -0.04 17.23
N TYR A 34 2.55 0.48 16.16
CA TYR A 34 3.98 0.71 16.02
C TYR A 34 4.29 2.21 15.81
N PRO A 35 3.88 3.10 16.74
CA PRO A 35 3.92 4.53 16.51
C PRO A 35 5.34 5.06 16.32
N SER A 36 5.46 6.09 15.48
CA SER A 36 6.70 6.80 15.22
C SER A 36 6.39 8.26 14.86
N ASN A 37 7.43 9.05 14.57
CA ASN A 37 7.31 10.47 14.21
C ASN A 37 6.67 10.70 12.84
N SER A 38 6.44 9.64 12.06
CA SER A 38 5.71 9.71 10.78
C SER A 38 4.96 8.42 10.49
N GLU A 39 3.85 8.51 9.76
CA GLU A 39 3.06 7.36 9.33
C GLU A 39 3.91 6.38 8.49
N ARG A 40 4.79 6.90 7.63
CA ARG A 40 5.75 6.10 6.87
C ARG A 40 6.67 5.29 7.78
N SER A 41 7.15 5.89 8.87
CA SER A 41 7.99 5.20 9.86
C SER A 41 7.20 4.15 10.62
N SER A 42 5.93 4.42 10.98
CA SER A 42 5.07 3.43 11.64
C SER A 42 4.82 2.21 10.75
N ILE A 43 4.57 2.42 9.46
CA ILE A 43 4.42 1.32 8.48
C ILE A 43 5.70 0.48 8.42
N ARG A 44 6.88 1.11 8.33
CA ARG A 44 8.16 0.38 8.30
C ARG A 44 8.39 -0.41 9.59
N ASN A 45 8.11 0.19 10.75
CA ASN A 45 8.22 -0.48 12.04
C ASN A 45 7.27 -1.68 12.16
N PHE A 46 6.04 -1.56 11.65
CA PHE A 46 5.11 -2.69 11.58
C PHE A 46 5.71 -3.85 10.76
N VAL A 47 6.25 -3.56 9.58
CA VAL A 47 6.88 -4.58 8.73
C VAL A 47 8.06 -5.22 9.46
N ASP A 48 8.96 -4.41 10.04
CA ASP A 48 10.13 -4.89 10.77
C ASP A 48 9.79 -5.78 11.98
N ALA A 49 8.66 -5.52 12.63
CA ALA A 49 8.26 -6.23 13.84
C ALA A 49 7.49 -7.52 13.56
N ASN A 50 6.79 -7.64 12.42
CA ASN A 50 5.82 -8.72 12.20
C ASN A 50 6.11 -9.57 10.97
N VAL A 51 6.76 -9.02 9.94
CA VAL A 51 6.87 -9.70 8.64
C VAL A 51 8.25 -10.34 8.52
N THR A 52 8.29 -11.64 8.26
CA THR A 52 9.56 -12.33 7.98
C THR A 52 9.96 -12.19 6.51
N GLU A 53 11.22 -12.49 6.17
CA GLU A 53 11.66 -12.53 4.76
C GLU A 53 10.86 -13.54 3.93
N GLY A 54 10.51 -14.70 4.51
CA GLY A 54 9.69 -15.70 3.82
C GLY A 54 8.27 -15.22 3.57
N ASP A 55 7.64 -14.56 4.55
CA ASP A 55 6.30 -13.98 4.36
C ASP A 55 6.34 -12.87 3.30
N ALA A 56 7.37 -12.01 3.34
CA ALA A 56 7.52 -10.94 2.36
C ALA A 56 7.71 -11.48 0.94
N GLU A 57 8.52 -12.52 0.78
CA GLU A 57 8.69 -13.22 -0.51
C GLU A 57 7.37 -13.81 -1.01
N GLU A 58 6.63 -14.51 -0.14
CA GLU A 58 5.36 -15.13 -0.50
C GLU A 58 4.33 -14.09 -0.95
N ILE A 59 4.15 -13.02 -0.18
CA ILE A 59 3.20 -11.94 -0.48
C ILE A 59 3.56 -11.26 -1.80
N ILE A 60 4.85 -10.98 -2.04
CA ILE A 60 5.31 -10.35 -3.28
C ILE A 60 5.06 -11.27 -4.48
N ASN A 61 5.32 -12.56 -4.35
CA ASN A 61 5.11 -13.52 -5.43
C ASN A 61 3.63 -13.76 -5.72
N LEU A 62 2.76 -13.72 -4.70
CA LEU A 62 1.31 -13.87 -4.86
C LEU A 62 0.68 -12.71 -5.65
N HIS A 63 1.26 -11.51 -5.54
CA HIS A 63 0.74 -10.27 -6.13
C HIS A 63 1.68 -9.68 -7.19
N ASP A 64 2.40 -10.53 -7.92
CA ASP A 64 3.41 -10.10 -8.90
C ASP A 64 2.84 -9.14 -9.96
N THR A 65 1.59 -9.36 -10.36
CA THR A 65 0.90 -8.68 -11.45
C THR A 65 0.46 -7.31 -10.99
N GLU A 66 -0.15 -7.21 -9.81
CA GLU A 66 -0.48 -5.96 -9.14
C GLU A 66 0.76 -5.11 -8.90
N ILE A 67 1.82 -5.72 -8.37
CA ILE A 67 3.08 -5.04 -8.08
C ILE A 67 3.75 -4.58 -9.38
N ALA A 68 3.74 -5.38 -10.44
CA ALA A 68 4.29 -4.97 -11.73
C ALA A 68 3.61 -3.70 -12.26
N TYR A 69 2.30 -3.55 -12.10
CA TYR A 69 1.58 -2.33 -12.48
C TYR A 69 2.01 -1.12 -11.63
N PHE A 70 2.17 -1.30 -10.31
CA PHE A 70 2.67 -0.25 -9.44
C PHE A 70 4.07 0.25 -9.84
N MET A 71 4.94 -0.69 -10.20
CA MET A 71 6.32 -0.40 -10.52
C MET A 71 6.50 0.17 -11.92
N SER A 72 5.51 0.01 -12.79
CA SER A 72 5.61 0.49 -14.18
C SER A 72 5.56 2.02 -14.29
N GLN A 73 5.12 2.73 -13.26
CA GLN A 73 4.99 4.19 -13.28
C GLN A 73 5.07 4.83 -11.89
N ALA A 74 5.91 5.84 -11.75
CA ALA A 74 5.97 6.64 -10.52
C ALA A 74 4.65 7.35 -10.25
N VAL A 75 4.22 7.32 -8.99
CA VAL A 75 3.02 8.01 -8.50
C VAL A 75 3.42 9.40 -8.03
N ILE A 76 2.95 10.43 -8.73
CA ILE A 76 3.24 11.83 -8.40
C ILE A 76 2.62 12.19 -7.06
N ASN A 77 3.34 12.93 -6.22
CA ASN A 77 2.79 13.53 -5.03
C ASN A 77 1.99 14.78 -5.40
N LEU A 78 0.66 14.70 -5.31
CA LEU A 78 -0.21 15.80 -5.74
C LEU A 78 -0.22 17.00 -4.78
N ARG A 79 0.39 16.88 -3.59
CA ARG A 79 0.60 18.02 -2.68
C ARG A 79 1.92 18.75 -2.92
N ASN A 80 2.88 18.08 -3.55
CA ASN A 80 4.17 18.65 -3.96
C ASN A 80 4.63 17.91 -5.21
N SER A 81 4.27 18.45 -6.38
CA SER A 81 4.49 17.84 -7.68
C SER A 81 5.96 17.71 -8.09
N GLU A 82 6.89 18.26 -7.30
CA GLU A 82 8.33 18.08 -7.49
C GLU A 82 8.84 16.74 -6.97
N ARG A 83 7.97 15.94 -6.33
CA ARG A 83 8.32 14.61 -5.78
C ARG A 83 7.34 13.55 -6.28
N ASP A 84 7.86 12.36 -6.53
CA ASP A 84 7.10 11.16 -6.86
C ASP A 84 7.69 9.94 -6.12
N THR A 85 7.18 8.75 -6.44
CA THR A 85 7.62 7.49 -5.85
C THR A 85 8.76 6.82 -6.61
N GLN A 86 9.46 7.51 -7.53
CA GLN A 86 10.54 6.89 -8.31
C GLN A 86 11.67 6.38 -7.41
N ILE A 87 11.95 7.08 -6.31
CA ILE A 87 12.94 6.63 -5.32
C ILE A 87 12.57 5.28 -4.69
N ASP A 88 11.28 5.04 -4.44
CA ASP A 88 10.80 3.79 -3.86
C ASP A 88 10.84 2.66 -4.90
N ILE A 89 10.54 2.95 -6.17
CA ILE A 89 10.69 2.01 -7.29
C ILE A 89 12.16 1.59 -7.46
N ASN A 90 13.09 2.55 -7.42
CA ASN A 90 14.52 2.24 -7.51
C ASN A 90 14.97 1.39 -6.32
N ALA A 91 14.57 1.76 -5.10
CA ALA A 91 14.89 1.00 -3.90
C ALA A 91 14.36 -0.44 -3.94
N TYR A 92 13.19 -0.68 -4.54
CA TYR A 92 12.69 -2.04 -4.77
C TYR A 92 13.57 -2.83 -5.75
N ASN A 93 13.93 -2.22 -6.88
CA ASN A 93 14.71 -2.90 -7.94
C ASN A 93 16.16 -3.17 -7.52
N GLU A 94 16.74 -2.32 -6.67
CA GLU A 94 18.13 -2.42 -6.22
C GLU A 94 18.31 -3.33 -5.00
N SER A 95 17.23 -3.74 -4.34
CA SER A 95 17.30 -4.54 -3.11
C SER A 95 17.25 -6.04 -3.38
N ASP A 96 18.04 -6.82 -2.64
CA ASP A 96 17.93 -8.28 -2.58
C ASP A 96 17.02 -8.78 -1.44
N SER A 97 16.66 -7.91 -0.49
CA SER A 97 15.80 -8.26 0.67
C SER A 97 14.33 -8.11 0.30
N PHE A 98 13.53 -9.14 0.52
CA PHE A 98 12.09 -9.07 0.29
C PHE A 98 11.41 -8.16 1.32
N ILE A 99 11.91 -8.09 2.55
CA ILE A 99 11.41 -7.09 3.53
C ILE A 99 11.63 -5.66 3.02
N ALA A 100 12.82 -5.37 2.48
CA ALA A 100 13.11 -4.05 1.93
C ALA A 100 12.23 -3.74 0.71
N LYS A 101 12.05 -4.71 -0.19
CA LYS A 101 11.11 -4.61 -1.32
C LYS A 101 9.68 -4.34 -0.87
N LEU A 102 9.21 -5.08 0.15
CA LEU A 102 7.87 -4.94 0.70
C LEU A 102 7.65 -3.52 1.25
N LYS A 103 8.62 -2.97 1.97
CA LYS A 103 8.57 -1.59 2.44
C LYS A 103 8.47 -0.59 1.29
N SER A 104 9.21 -0.79 0.20
CA SER A 104 9.14 0.07 -0.99
C SER A 104 7.75 0.05 -1.63
N ILE A 105 7.16 -1.14 -1.82
CA ILE A 105 5.79 -1.28 -2.35
C ILE A 105 4.80 -0.51 -1.45
N LEU A 106 4.90 -0.66 -0.13
CA LEU A 106 4.05 0.03 0.82
C LEU A 106 4.21 1.56 0.80
N MET A 107 5.40 2.08 0.48
CA MET A 107 5.59 3.53 0.31
C MET A 107 4.87 4.07 -0.93
N ILE A 108 4.82 3.28 -2.00
CA ILE A 108 4.08 3.63 -3.21
C ILE A 108 2.58 3.59 -2.94
N ALA A 109 2.08 2.50 -2.34
CA ALA A 109 0.68 2.37 -1.94
C ALA A 109 0.24 3.48 -0.97
N TYR A 110 1.11 3.85 -0.02
CA TYR A 110 0.89 4.99 0.87
C TYR A 110 0.70 6.30 0.08
N GLN A 111 1.49 6.53 -0.97
CA GLN A 111 1.32 7.72 -1.80
C GLN A 111 0.01 7.70 -2.59
N VAL A 112 -0.43 6.53 -3.08
CA VAL A 112 -1.77 6.35 -3.67
C VAL A 112 -2.85 6.75 -2.66
N ARG A 113 -2.75 6.30 -1.40
CA ARG A 113 -3.68 6.67 -0.33
C ARG A 113 -3.65 8.16 -0.03
N CYS A 114 -2.47 8.77 0.08
CA CYS A 114 -2.37 10.22 0.29
C CYS A 114 -3.07 11.01 -0.81
N ASN A 115 -2.88 10.60 -2.07
CA ASN A 115 -3.54 11.24 -3.19
C ASN A 115 -5.06 11.04 -3.15
N LEU A 116 -5.55 9.89 -2.68
CA LEU A 116 -6.97 9.60 -2.49
C LEU A 116 -7.59 10.52 -1.43
N VAL A 117 -7.01 10.54 -0.22
CA VAL A 117 -7.55 11.25 0.95
C VAL A 117 -7.47 12.77 0.81
N HIS A 118 -6.42 13.28 0.18
CA HIS A 118 -6.20 14.73 0.06
C HIS A 118 -6.81 15.34 -1.21
N GLY A 119 -7.71 14.62 -1.88
CA GLY A 119 -8.49 15.15 -3.02
C GLY A 119 -7.71 15.28 -4.33
N GLY A 120 -6.57 14.60 -4.45
CA GLY A 120 -5.78 14.60 -5.67
C GLY A 120 -6.26 13.59 -6.71
N LYS A 121 -6.88 12.49 -6.25
CA LYS A 121 -7.46 11.46 -7.13
C LYS A 121 -8.88 11.80 -7.55
N SER A 122 -9.22 11.43 -8.78
CA SER A 122 -10.58 11.57 -9.31
C SER A 122 -11.09 10.22 -9.84
N PRO A 123 -12.33 9.81 -9.51
CA PRO A 123 -12.94 8.61 -10.09
C PRO A 123 -13.18 8.72 -11.60
N SER A 124 -13.15 9.94 -12.14
CA SER A 124 -13.21 10.18 -13.59
C SER A 124 -11.86 10.00 -14.31
N ARG A 125 -10.78 9.71 -13.58
CA ARG A 125 -9.45 9.43 -14.15
C ARG A 125 -9.15 7.95 -14.03
N GLU A 126 -9.11 7.27 -15.17
CA GLU A 126 -8.85 5.82 -15.24
C GLU A 126 -7.57 5.41 -14.51
N ARG A 127 -6.48 6.17 -14.67
CA ARG A 127 -5.22 5.92 -13.94
C ARG A 127 -5.41 5.91 -12.42
N ASP A 128 -6.26 6.79 -11.89
CA ASP A 128 -6.46 6.87 -10.44
C ASP A 128 -7.23 5.67 -9.90
N VAL A 129 -8.24 5.21 -10.65
CA VAL A 129 -9.02 4.01 -10.39
C VAL A 129 -8.13 2.77 -10.47
N GLU A 130 -7.34 2.64 -11.54
CA GLU A 130 -6.45 1.48 -11.72
C GLU A 130 -5.37 1.43 -10.64
N LEU A 131 -4.78 2.57 -10.25
CA LEU A 131 -3.85 2.59 -9.13
C LEU A 131 -4.51 2.04 -7.85
N CYS A 132 -5.76 2.41 -7.55
CA CYS A 132 -6.48 1.84 -6.40
C CYS A 132 -6.80 0.34 -6.60
N ARG A 133 -7.22 -0.07 -7.80
CA ARG A 133 -7.52 -1.47 -8.16
C ARG A 133 -6.34 -2.40 -7.92
N TYR A 134 -5.14 -2.02 -8.36
CA TYR A 134 -3.93 -2.83 -8.15
C TYR A 134 -3.31 -2.62 -6.76
N SER A 135 -3.62 -1.53 -6.05
CA SER A 135 -3.18 -1.35 -4.66
C SER A 135 -3.87 -2.25 -3.67
N TRP A 136 -5.13 -2.50 -3.92
CA TRP A 136 -6.01 -3.12 -2.96
C TRP A 136 -5.64 -4.55 -2.57
N PRO A 137 -5.47 -5.52 -3.51
CA PRO A 137 -5.34 -6.92 -3.16
C PRO A 137 -4.13 -7.18 -2.27
N PHE A 138 -3.01 -6.52 -2.59
CA PHE A 138 -1.77 -6.61 -1.81
C PHE A 138 -1.92 -6.07 -0.38
N VAL A 139 -2.63 -4.95 -0.20
CA VAL A 139 -2.87 -4.40 1.16
C VAL A 139 -3.86 -5.28 1.91
N ALA A 140 -4.84 -5.88 1.22
CA ALA A 140 -5.79 -6.81 1.82
C ALA A 140 -5.09 -8.06 2.36
N GLU A 141 -4.13 -8.62 1.63
CA GLU A 141 -3.31 -9.76 2.08
C GLU A 141 -2.54 -9.45 3.36
N LEU A 142 -1.96 -8.25 3.47
CA LEU A 142 -1.30 -7.81 4.71
C LEU A 142 -2.29 -7.63 5.86
N VAL A 143 -3.51 -7.19 5.59
CA VAL A 143 -4.53 -7.08 6.64
C VAL A 143 -4.99 -8.48 7.08
N ASP A 144 -5.26 -9.38 6.16
CA ASP A 144 -5.74 -10.73 6.45
C ASP A 144 -4.74 -11.53 7.28
N ARG A 145 -3.45 -11.48 6.91
CA ARG A 145 -2.39 -12.24 7.61
C ARG A 145 -2.09 -11.75 9.03
N TYR A 146 -2.27 -10.46 9.31
CA TYR A 146 -1.73 -9.82 10.52
C TYR A 146 -2.78 -9.12 11.40
N ALA A 147 -4.08 -9.29 11.12
CA ALA A 147 -5.19 -8.75 11.90
C ALA A 147 -5.57 -9.54 13.15
#